data_AF-A0A443SNE9-F1
#
_entry.id   AF-A0A443SNE9-F1
#
_cell.length_a   1.000
_cell.length_b   1.000
_cell.length_c   1.000
_cell.angle_alpha   90.00
_cell.angle_beta   90.00
_cell.angle_gamma   90.00
#
_symmetry.space_group_name_H-M   'P 1'
#
loop_
_entity.id
_entity.type
_entity.pdbx_description
1 polymer ?
#
loop_
_entity_poly.entity_id
_entity_poly.type
_entity_poly.pdbx_seq_one_letter_code
_entity_poly.pdbx_strand_id
1 'polypeptide(L)'
;MKDEKYSAVNQNDMNKSGNAKASEDVVCLKPKMTLINGITVIVGSIIGSGIFISPKGVLENTGSVGLSLVVWVACGVFSMVGAYCYAELGCMITKTGADYAYIMESFGAFVAFLRLWIECMIVRPCSQAIVALTFSLYVLRPFFPHCPPPEDAKVFLACVCIGILTFVNCWNVKWATVVQDFFTYGNCSEVGDNCYAECNRHVIVFTGNVQNFNFEGSESDFTKIGLSFYSGLFAYNGWNYLNFVIEELKDPHKNLPKAIFVSCILVTVVYTMTIVAFHSTLSVSEVLEAEAVGVTFAEKLYGFFAWIVPVSVAMSTFGGVNGILFTSSRLFYAGAEQNQMPSILSMIQVNHLTPTPAVMFMCLLSMLYLLFEDVSLLINYVGFATWLAIGLAVCCIPYLRWKAPDLPRPIKVNLIFPISYILATIIIIVVSMSADPLSTALGCIIILTGVPVYFVFIAWKNKPLPIQKAIDSLTVTLQKILVVVPTEKSEDI
;
A
#
# COMPACT_ATOMS: atom_id res chain seq x y z
N MET A 1 18.37 34.12 17.11
CA MET A 1 19.14 33.83 18.35
C MET A 1 18.77 32.38 18.71
N LYS A 2 19.25 31.44 17.89
CA LYS A 2 20.46 30.59 18.06
C LYS A 2 20.23 29.46 19.08
N ASP A 3 20.27 28.24 18.54
CA ASP A 3 20.70 26.98 19.13
C ASP A 3 19.85 26.39 20.27
N GLU A 4 18.85 25.57 19.91
CA GLU A 4 18.36 24.49 20.79
C GLU A 4 18.74 23.11 20.22
N LYS A 5 19.29 22.32 21.13
CA LYS A 5 20.22 21.20 20.91
C LYS A 5 19.52 19.94 20.42
N TYR A 6 19.98 19.42 19.28
CA TYR A 6 19.94 17.98 19.02
C TYR A 6 20.94 17.28 19.96
N SER A 7 20.42 16.62 20.99
CA SER A 7 21.21 15.78 21.89
C SER A 7 21.13 14.34 21.40
N ALA A 8 22.17 13.86 20.73
CA ALA A 8 22.38 12.43 20.53
C ALA A 8 22.67 11.80 21.89
N VAL A 9 21.82 10.88 22.34
CA VAL A 9 22.08 10.09 23.55
C VAL A 9 23.21 9.11 23.23
N ASN A 10 24.43 9.43 23.67
CA ASN A 10 25.56 8.52 23.65
C ASN A 10 25.34 7.41 24.68
N GLN A 11 25.34 6.15 24.23
CA GLN A 11 25.14 4.94 25.05
C GLN A 11 26.22 4.66 26.11
N ASN A 12 27.25 5.50 26.24
CA ASN A 12 28.39 5.27 27.15
C ASN A 12 28.36 6.07 28.46
N ASP A 13 27.43 7.00 28.66
CA ASP A 13 27.35 7.81 29.89
C ASP A 13 26.45 7.21 30.98
N MET A 14 25.80 6.06 30.74
CA MET A 14 24.88 5.42 31.70
C MET A 14 25.54 4.72 32.89
N ASN A 15 26.89 4.63 32.95
CA ASN A 15 27.57 3.86 34.00
C ASN A 15 28.22 4.67 35.13
N LYS A 16 28.03 5.99 35.20
CA LYS A 16 28.58 6.82 36.30
C LYS A 16 27.68 7.98 36.72
N SER A 17 26.53 7.68 37.32
CA SER A 17 25.94 8.56 38.34
C SER A 17 24.87 7.80 39.10
N GLY A 18 25.12 7.53 40.39
CA GLY A 18 24.17 6.87 41.27
C GLY A 18 23.08 7.82 41.76
N ASN A 19 21.91 7.24 42.05
CA ASN A 19 20.81 7.80 42.82
C ASN A 19 20.24 9.15 42.35
N ALA A 20 19.38 9.10 41.33
CA ALA A 20 18.21 9.97 41.26
C ALA A 20 17.01 9.11 40.86
N LYS A 21 15.92 9.18 41.64
CA LYS A 21 14.66 8.47 41.39
C LYS A 21 14.21 8.71 39.96
N ALA A 22 14.04 7.63 39.20
CA ALA A 22 13.54 7.65 37.85
C ALA A 22 12.14 8.28 37.84
N SER A 23 11.97 9.36 37.06
CA SER A 23 10.68 9.77 36.54
C SER A 23 10.20 8.70 35.58
N GLU A 24 9.37 7.79 36.09
CA GLU A 24 8.47 6.99 35.24
C GLU A 24 7.49 7.95 34.53
N ASP A 25 7.02 7.52 33.35
CA ASP A 25 5.97 8.15 32.53
C ASP A 25 6.39 9.12 31.41
N VAL A 26 7.29 8.68 30.53
CA VAL A 26 7.16 9.04 29.11
C VAL A 26 6.71 7.79 28.34
N VAL A 27 5.48 7.80 27.86
CA VAL A 27 4.91 6.72 27.03
C VAL A 27 5.47 6.84 25.61
N CYS A 28 6.70 6.39 25.40
CA CYS A 28 7.28 6.24 24.05
C CYS A 28 7.03 4.83 23.51
N LEU A 29 6.84 4.72 22.18
CA LEU A 29 6.84 3.44 21.48
C LEU A 29 8.18 2.73 21.75
N LYS A 30 8.12 1.55 22.38
CA LYS A 30 9.32 0.79 22.75
C LYS A 30 9.80 -0.05 21.55
N PRO A 31 11.10 -0.03 21.20
CA PRO A 31 11.63 -0.84 20.11
C PRO A 31 11.57 -2.33 20.46
N LYS A 32 10.53 -3.01 19.99
CA LYS A 32 10.25 -4.43 20.27
C LYS A 32 10.43 -5.31 19.04
N MET A 33 10.29 -4.76 17.83
CA MET A 33 10.35 -5.52 16.58
C MET A 33 11.78 -5.93 16.23
N THR A 34 12.00 -7.22 15.99
CA THR A 34 13.28 -7.77 15.55
C THR A 34 13.43 -7.70 14.02
N LEU A 35 14.60 -8.06 13.50
CA LEU A 35 14.82 -8.20 12.05
C LEU A 35 13.82 -9.17 11.40
N ILE A 36 13.52 -10.30 12.05
CA ILE A 36 12.57 -11.29 11.53
C ILE A 36 11.16 -10.72 11.51
N ASN A 37 10.77 -9.96 12.55
CA ASN A 37 9.50 -9.25 12.56
C ASN A 37 9.44 -8.21 11.42
N GLY A 38 10.54 -7.51 11.13
CA GLY A 38 10.61 -6.59 10.00
C GLY A 38 10.46 -7.28 8.65
N ILE A 39 11.11 -8.43 8.43
CA ILE A 39 10.98 -9.23 7.20
C ILE A 39 9.54 -9.71 7.04
N THR A 40 8.96 -10.30 8.08
CA THR A 40 7.57 -10.82 8.04
C THR A 40 6.55 -9.72 7.78
N VAL A 41 6.75 -8.52 8.36
CA VAL A 41 5.89 -7.36 8.07
C VAL A 41 6.00 -6.94 6.61
N ILE A 42 7.19 -6.82 6.04
CA ILE A 42 7.32 -6.45 4.62
C ILE A 42 6.73 -7.54 3.73
N VAL A 43 7.11 -8.80 3.94
CA VAL A 43 6.65 -9.92 3.11
C VAL A 43 5.13 -10.04 3.19
N GLY A 44 4.53 -9.99 4.38
CA GLY A 44 3.08 -10.04 4.54
C GLY A 44 2.33 -8.79 4.07
N SER A 45 3.02 -7.66 3.94
CA SER A 45 2.43 -6.43 3.38
C SER A 45 2.48 -6.41 1.85
N ILE A 46 3.52 -6.99 1.24
CA ILE A 46 3.64 -7.08 -0.22
C ILE A 46 2.86 -8.27 -0.77
N ILE A 47 3.06 -9.46 -0.19
CA ILE A 47 2.34 -10.67 -0.59
C ILE A 47 0.89 -10.54 -0.13
N GLY A 48 0.04 -10.19 -1.08
CA GLY A 48 -1.40 -10.11 -0.89
C GLY A 48 -2.14 -10.45 -2.18
N SER A 49 -3.34 -9.92 -2.34
CA SER A 49 -4.22 -10.25 -3.46
C SER A 49 -3.70 -9.82 -4.84
N GLY A 50 -2.68 -8.95 -4.91
CA GLY A 50 -2.14 -8.44 -6.18
C GLY A 50 -1.64 -9.54 -7.12
N ILE A 51 -1.01 -10.60 -6.58
CA ILE A 51 -0.50 -11.72 -7.40
C ILE A 51 -1.60 -12.52 -8.11
N PHE A 52 -2.85 -12.39 -7.65
CA PHE A 52 -4.02 -13.07 -8.22
C PHE A 52 -4.76 -12.24 -9.27
N ILE A 53 -4.37 -10.97 -9.44
CA ILE A 53 -5.00 -10.01 -10.37
C ILE A 53 -3.99 -9.63 -11.46
N SER A 54 -2.78 -9.26 -11.06
CA SER A 54 -1.74 -8.72 -11.93
C SER A 54 -1.24 -9.64 -13.06
N PRO A 55 -1.22 -10.98 -12.95
CA PRO A 55 -0.68 -11.83 -14.03
C PRO A 55 -1.36 -11.62 -15.38
N LYS A 56 -2.70 -11.48 -15.38
CA LYS A 56 -3.48 -11.21 -16.60
C LYS A 56 -3.13 -9.86 -17.20
N GLY A 57 -3.13 -8.80 -16.39
CA GLY A 57 -2.79 -7.45 -16.83
C GLY A 57 -1.35 -7.30 -17.32
N VAL A 58 -0.39 -8.01 -16.71
CA VAL A 58 0.99 -8.04 -17.22
C VAL A 58 1.02 -8.76 -18.57
N LEU A 59 0.46 -9.96 -18.66
CA LEU A 59 0.51 -10.79 -19.86
C LEU A 59 -0.20 -10.14 -21.07
N GLU A 60 -1.36 -9.53 -20.85
CA GLU A 60 -2.11 -8.80 -21.88
C GLU A 60 -1.29 -7.67 -22.50
N ASN A 61 -0.48 -7.00 -21.68
CA ASN A 61 0.34 -5.88 -22.11
C ASN A 61 1.74 -6.29 -22.62
N THR A 62 2.25 -7.46 -22.25
CA THR A 62 3.55 -7.97 -22.74
C THR A 62 3.42 -8.89 -23.95
N GLY A 63 2.27 -9.51 -24.17
CA GLY A 63 2.00 -10.42 -25.29
C GLY A 63 2.67 -11.81 -25.20
N SER A 64 3.80 -11.93 -24.50
CA SER A 64 4.53 -13.20 -24.32
C SER A 64 4.83 -13.52 -22.85
N VAL A 65 5.02 -14.81 -22.57
CA VAL A 65 5.38 -15.31 -21.24
C VAL A 65 6.81 -14.89 -20.88
N GLY A 66 7.74 -14.98 -21.85
CA GLY A 66 9.13 -14.59 -21.64
C GLY A 66 9.27 -13.12 -21.23
N LEU A 67 8.56 -12.21 -21.92
CA LEU A 67 8.59 -10.79 -21.57
C LEU A 67 7.86 -10.50 -20.25
N SER A 68 6.74 -11.18 -19.98
CA SER A 68 6.04 -11.09 -18.69
C SER A 68 6.97 -11.40 -17.51
N LEU A 69 7.75 -12.49 -17.57
CA LEU A 69 8.73 -12.85 -16.53
C LEU A 69 9.80 -11.76 -16.34
N VAL A 70 10.30 -11.16 -17.43
CA VAL A 70 11.25 -10.04 -17.35
C VAL A 70 10.62 -8.85 -16.63
N VAL A 71 9.36 -8.52 -16.93
CA VAL A 71 8.63 -7.43 -16.26
C VAL A 71 8.47 -7.72 -14.77
N TRP A 72 8.11 -8.95 -14.37
CA TRP A 72 8.00 -9.33 -12.95
C TRP A 72 9.31 -9.16 -12.18
N VAL A 73 10.43 -9.58 -12.76
CA VAL A 73 11.77 -9.40 -12.17
C VAL A 73 12.15 -7.91 -12.13
N ALA A 74 11.88 -7.17 -13.22
CA ALA A 74 12.16 -5.74 -13.29
C ALA A 74 11.36 -4.94 -12.26
N CYS A 75 10.09 -5.28 -12.02
CA CYS A 75 9.25 -4.69 -10.97
C CYS A 75 9.82 -4.95 -9.57
N GLY A 76 10.33 -6.16 -9.32
CA GLY A 76 11.00 -6.52 -8.06
C GLY A 76 12.29 -5.72 -7.83
N VAL A 77 13.14 -5.60 -8.87
CA VAL A 77 14.36 -4.79 -8.81
C VAL A 77 14.04 -3.31 -8.60
N PHE A 78 13.06 -2.76 -9.34
CA PHE A 78 12.61 -1.39 -9.18
C PHE A 78 12.13 -1.11 -7.75
N SER A 79 11.30 -2.01 -7.20
CA SER A 79 10.79 -1.90 -5.82
C SER A 79 11.92 -1.99 -4.79
N MET A 80 12.91 -2.84 -5.00
CA MET A 80 14.09 -2.94 -4.14
C MET A 80 14.92 -1.66 -4.12
N VAL A 81 15.16 -1.04 -5.28
CA VAL A 81 15.88 0.24 -5.37
C VAL A 81 15.10 1.34 -4.64
N GLY A 82 13.78 1.42 -4.85
CA GLY A 82 12.91 2.38 -4.15
C GLY A 82 12.95 2.19 -2.63
N ALA A 83 12.81 0.96 -2.16
CA ALA A 83 12.89 0.62 -0.74
C ALA A 83 14.25 0.96 -0.13
N TYR A 84 15.35 0.71 -0.85
CA TYR A 84 16.68 1.07 -0.41
C TYR A 84 16.86 2.59 -0.27
N CYS A 85 16.33 3.38 -1.20
CA CYS A 85 16.29 4.84 -1.08
C CYS A 85 15.48 5.29 0.14
N TYR A 86 14.32 4.67 0.39
CA TYR A 86 13.50 4.95 1.56
C TYR A 86 14.18 4.62 2.88
N ALA A 87 15.07 3.63 2.92
CA ALA A 87 15.83 3.31 4.12
C ALA A 87 16.71 4.49 4.60
N GLU A 88 17.27 5.28 3.67
CA GLU A 88 17.98 6.52 4.01
C GLU A 88 17.01 7.57 4.59
N LEU A 89 15.85 7.78 3.97
CA LEU A 89 14.86 8.75 4.44
C LEU A 89 14.31 8.38 5.82
N GLY A 90 13.92 7.13 6.04
CA GLY A 90 13.38 6.68 7.32
C GLY A 90 14.38 6.72 8.45
N CYS A 91 15.66 6.43 8.20
CA CYS A 91 16.70 6.56 9.22
C CYS A 91 17.16 8.00 9.46
N MET A 92 16.89 8.93 8.53
CA MET A 92 17.25 10.34 8.66
C MET A 92 16.13 11.16 9.31
N ILE A 93 14.87 10.90 8.93
CA ILE A 93 13.68 11.59 9.42
C ILE A 93 12.84 10.55 10.16
N THR A 94 12.97 10.50 11.48
CA THR A 94 12.26 9.53 12.32
C THR A 94 10.86 10.00 12.71
N LYS A 95 10.37 11.11 12.15
CA LYS A 95 9.01 11.62 12.43
C LYS A 95 7.95 10.63 11.92
N THR A 96 6.85 10.52 12.65
CA THR A 96 5.69 9.70 12.30
C THR A 96 5.03 10.18 10.99
N GLY A 97 4.55 9.24 10.17
CA GLY A 97 3.88 9.51 8.90
C GLY A 97 4.70 9.25 7.63
N ALA A 98 5.94 8.76 7.76
CA ALA A 98 6.83 8.35 6.67
C ALA A 98 6.84 9.34 5.48
N ASP A 99 6.32 8.95 4.30
CA ASP A 99 6.27 9.75 3.07
C ASP A 99 5.81 11.19 3.29
N TYR A 100 4.74 11.34 4.09
CA TYR A 100 4.18 12.64 4.43
C TYR A 100 5.18 13.49 5.22
N ALA A 101 5.83 12.90 6.23
CA ALA A 101 6.83 13.56 7.05
C ALA A 101 8.11 13.91 6.25
N TYR A 102 8.54 13.03 5.35
CA TYR A 102 9.72 13.27 4.50
C TYR A 102 9.52 14.46 3.58
N ILE A 103 8.33 14.52 2.96
CA ILE A 103 7.94 15.61 2.07
C ILE A 103 7.69 16.90 2.86
N MET A 104 7.10 16.81 4.05
CA MET A 104 6.90 17.96 4.95
C MET A 104 8.23 18.64 5.29
N GLU A 105 9.24 17.87 5.69
CA GLU A 105 10.56 18.40 6.07
C GLU A 105 11.32 18.96 4.84
N SER A 106 11.13 18.35 3.67
CA SER A 106 11.87 18.72 2.46
C SER A 106 11.23 19.88 1.70
N PHE A 107 9.98 19.72 1.29
CA PHE A 107 9.28 20.61 0.37
C PHE A 107 8.21 21.49 1.04
N GLY A 108 7.92 21.25 2.32
CA GLY A 108 6.99 22.04 3.13
C GLY A 108 5.54 21.58 3.07
N ALA A 109 4.67 22.32 3.77
CA ALA A 109 3.29 21.91 4.08
C ALA A 109 2.40 21.69 2.84
N PHE A 110 2.58 22.47 1.77
CA PHE A 110 1.73 22.35 0.57
C PHE A 110 1.95 21.03 -0.15
N VAL A 111 3.21 20.66 -0.40
CA VAL A 111 3.54 19.42 -1.12
C VAL A 111 3.22 18.21 -0.24
N ALA A 112 3.42 18.32 1.07
CA ALA A 112 3.02 17.30 2.03
C ALA A 112 1.50 17.09 2.03
N PHE A 113 0.70 18.16 1.97
CA PHE A 113 -0.74 18.06 1.84
C PHE A 113 -1.14 17.35 0.54
N LEU A 114 -0.53 17.67 -0.60
CA LEU A 114 -0.83 16.99 -1.86
C LEU A 114 -0.52 15.49 -1.77
N ARG A 115 0.59 15.10 -1.14
CA ARG A 115 0.92 13.69 -0.88
C ARG A 115 -0.16 13.00 -0.04
N LEU A 116 -0.60 13.65 1.03
CA LEU A 116 -1.65 13.16 1.92
C LEU A 116 -2.99 13.05 1.17
N TRP A 117 -3.33 14.06 0.36
CA TRP A 117 -4.53 14.11 -0.46
C TRP A 117 -4.57 12.97 -1.48
N ILE A 118 -3.45 12.71 -2.18
CA ILE A 118 -3.31 11.55 -3.08
C ILE A 118 -3.57 10.24 -2.33
N GLU A 119 -2.95 10.06 -1.17
CA GLU A 119 -3.10 8.82 -0.40
C GLU A 119 -4.55 8.60 0.05
N CYS A 120 -5.17 9.62 0.63
CA CYS A 120 -6.50 9.53 1.23
C CYS A 120 -7.64 9.52 0.21
N MET A 121 -7.54 10.29 -0.88
CA MET A 121 -8.61 10.40 -1.87
C MET A 121 -8.49 9.37 -2.99
N ILE A 122 -7.27 8.96 -3.34
CA ILE A 122 -7.01 8.11 -4.51
C ILE A 122 -6.54 6.73 -4.07
N VAL A 123 -5.35 6.66 -3.47
CA VAL A 123 -4.62 5.39 -3.30
C VAL A 123 -5.38 4.41 -2.41
N ARG A 124 -5.70 4.82 -1.18
CA ARG A 124 -6.36 3.97 -0.19
C ARG A 124 -7.75 3.51 -0.65
N PRO A 125 -8.68 4.41 -1.04
CA PRO A 125 -10.03 3.97 -1.36
C PRO A 125 -10.10 3.16 -2.65
N CYS A 126 -9.27 3.48 -3.65
CA CYS A 126 -9.19 2.72 -4.89
C CYS A 126 -8.58 1.33 -4.66
N SER A 127 -7.46 1.22 -3.93
CA SER A 127 -6.88 -0.09 -3.58
C SER A 127 -7.88 -0.94 -2.80
N GLN A 128 -8.64 -0.35 -1.87
CA GLN A 128 -9.67 -1.07 -1.13
C GLN A 128 -10.79 -1.59 -2.05
N ALA A 129 -11.22 -0.79 -3.04
CA ALA A 129 -12.21 -1.20 -4.04
C ALA A 129 -11.71 -2.35 -4.92
N ILE A 130 -10.46 -2.27 -5.43
CA ILE A 130 -9.83 -3.33 -6.24
C ILE A 130 -9.79 -4.66 -5.46
N VAL A 131 -9.36 -4.61 -4.20
CA VAL A 131 -9.26 -5.81 -3.35
C VAL A 131 -10.66 -6.39 -3.05
N ALA A 132 -11.66 -5.54 -2.82
CA ALA A 132 -13.04 -5.98 -2.58
C ALA A 132 -13.72 -6.56 -3.83
N LEU A 133 -13.43 -6.04 -5.03
CA LEU A 133 -13.86 -6.62 -6.29
C LEU A 133 -13.21 -7.98 -6.51
N THR A 134 -11.92 -8.10 -6.17
CA THR A 134 -11.19 -9.37 -6.24
C THR A 134 -11.78 -10.41 -5.28
N PHE A 135 -12.07 -10.03 -4.04
CA PHE A 135 -12.80 -10.88 -3.09
C PHE A 135 -14.09 -11.42 -3.72
N SER A 136 -14.89 -10.53 -4.29
CA SER A 136 -16.19 -10.87 -4.85
C SER A 136 -16.08 -11.81 -6.05
N LEU A 137 -15.12 -11.55 -6.94
CA LEU A 137 -14.84 -12.40 -8.09
C LEU A 137 -14.43 -13.81 -7.67
N TYR A 138 -13.50 -13.94 -6.72
CA TYR A 138 -13.02 -15.25 -6.26
C TYR A 138 -14.07 -16.03 -5.46
N VAL A 139 -14.96 -15.34 -4.73
CA VAL A 139 -16.10 -15.98 -4.05
C VAL A 139 -17.17 -16.44 -5.05
N LEU A 140 -17.45 -15.66 -6.09
CA LEU A 140 -18.49 -15.98 -7.07
C LEU A 140 -18.03 -17.02 -8.09
N ARG A 141 -16.74 -17.07 -8.43
CA ARG A 141 -16.23 -17.94 -9.50
C ARG A 141 -16.62 -19.43 -9.34
N PRO A 142 -16.55 -20.05 -8.14
CA PRO A 142 -17.01 -21.43 -7.95
C PRO A 142 -18.50 -21.66 -8.22
N PHE A 143 -19.34 -20.63 -8.06
CA PHE A 143 -20.79 -20.72 -8.35
C PHE A 143 -21.11 -20.49 -9.83
N PHE A 144 -20.18 -19.88 -10.58
CA PHE A 144 -20.27 -19.64 -12.02
C PHE A 144 -19.07 -20.26 -12.75
N PRO A 145 -18.93 -21.60 -12.79
CA PRO A 145 -17.75 -22.25 -13.36
C PRO A 145 -17.66 -22.09 -14.90
N HIS A 146 -18.80 -22.14 -15.60
CA HIS A 146 -18.86 -22.15 -17.07
C HIS A 146 -19.25 -20.81 -17.70
N CYS A 147 -19.47 -19.77 -16.89
CA CYS A 147 -19.84 -18.44 -17.37
C CYS A 147 -19.21 -17.37 -16.48
N PRO A 148 -19.04 -16.13 -16.98
CA PRO A 148 -18.63 -15.03 -16.12
C PRO A 148 -19.74 -14.73 -15.10
N PRO A 149 -19.40 -14.47 -13.82
CA PRO A 149 -20.36 -14.05 -12.82
C PRO A 149 -20.92 -12.66 -13.18
N PRO A 150 -22.22 -12.38 -12.91
CA PRO A 150 -22.82 -11.09 -13.21
C PRO A 150 -22.09 -9.91 -12.54
N GLU A 151 -21.88 -8.82 -13.28
CA GLU A 151 -21.20 -7.63 -12.77
C GLU A 151 -21.88 -7.03 -11.54
N ASP A 152 -23.22 -6.89 -11.58
CA ASP A 152 -24.01 -6.38 -10.46
C ASP A 152 -23.80 -7.20 -9.18
N ALA A 153 -23.65 -8.52 -9.31
CA ALA A 153 -23.40 -9.41 -8.17
C ALA A 153 -21.99 -9.21 -7.61
N LYS A 154 -20.99 -9.00 -8.47
CA LYS A 154 -19.61 -8.69 -8.05
C LYS A 154 -19.56 -7.38 -7.28
N VAL A 155 -20.15 -6.31 -7.82
CA VAL A 155 -20.17 -4.98 -7.18
C VAL A 155 -20.95 -5.01 -5.88
N PHE A 156 -22.13 -5.66 -5.85
CA PHE A 156 -22.94 -5.78 -4.65
C PHE A 156 -22.20 -6.52 -3.53
N LEU A 157 -21.57 -7.66 -3.85
CA LEU A 157 -20.81 -8.42 -2.87
C LEU A 157 -19.58 -7.64 -2.36
N ALA A 158 -18.95 -6.82 -3.20
CA ALA A 158 -17.85 -5.94 -2.82
C ALA A 158 -18.31 -4.85 -1.84
N CYS A 159 -19.46 -4.23 -2.12
CA CYS A 159 -20.13 -3.28 -1.22
C CYS A 159 -20.46 -3.92 0.14
N VAL A 160 -20.97 -5.15 0.13
CA VAL A 160 -21.27 -5.91 1.36
C VAL A 160 -19.98 -6.21 2.13
N CYS A 161 -18.91 -6.63 1.46
CA CYS A 161 -17.61 -6.89 2.07
C CYS A 161 -17.06 -5.64 2.79
N ILE A 162 -17.01 -4.50 2.08
CA ILE A 162 -16.57 -3.22 2.65
C ILE A 162 -17.48 -2.78 3.80
N GLY A 163 -18.80 -2.90 3.64
CA GLY A 163 -19.78 -2.52 4.65
C GLY A 163 -19.67 -3.33 5.94
N ILE A 164 -19.52 -4.65 5.84
CA ILE A 164 -19.33 -5.53 7.00
C ILE A 164 -18.03 -5.19 7.72
N LEU A 165 -16.93 -5.06 7.00
CA LEU A 165 -15.64 -4.72 7.60
C LEU A 165 -15.65 -3.33 8.22
N THR A 166 -16.31 -2.36 7.59
CA THR A 166 -16.53 -1.02 8.17
C THR A 166 -17.30 -1.12 9.48
N PHE A 167 -18.40 -1.89 9.51
CA PHE A 167 -19.17 -2.10 10.73
C PHE A 167 -18.33 -2.71 11.86
N VAL A 168 -17.54 -3.76 11.56
CA VAL A 168 -16.65 -4.40 12.53
C VAL A 168 -15.62 -3.40 13.08
N ASN A 169 -15.00 -2.59 12.20
CA ASN A 169 -14.01 -1.58 12.60
C ASN A 169 -14.61 -0.44 13.43
N CYS A 170 -15.86 -0.05 13.16
CA CYS A 170 -16.55 0.98 13.94
C CYS A 170 -17.05 0.45 15.30
N TRP A 171 -17.39 -0.84 15.41
CA TRP A 171 -17.98 -1.42 16.62
C TRP A 171 -16.95 -1.79 17.69
N ASN A 172 -15.86 -2.48 17.31
CA ASN A 172 -14.84 -2.88 18.26
C ASN A 172 -13.49 -3.12 17.58
N VAL A 173 -12.49 -2.32 17.97
CA VAL A 173 -11.11 -2.47 17.46
C VAL A 173 -10.56 -3.87 17.71
N LYS A 174 -10.90 -4.52 18.83
CA LYS A 174 -10.43 -5.89 19.12
C LYS A 174 -11.00 -6.92 18.15
N TRP A 175 -12.22 -6.72 17.68
CA TRP A 175 -12.82 -7.61 16.69
C TRP A 175 -12.14 -7.42 15.34
N ALA A 176 -11.88 -6.17 14.95
CA ALA A 176 -11.12 -5.86 13.74
C ALA A 176 -9.71 -6.46 13.76
N THR A 177 -9.01 -6.45 14.92
CA THR A 177 -7.70 -7.09 15.05
C THR A 177 -7.78 -8.61 15.02
N VAL A 178 -8.77 -9.23 15.67
CA VAL A 178 -8.94 -10.70 15.63
C VAL A 178 -9.29 -11.17 14.21
N VAL A 179 -10.16 -10.43 13.52
CA VAL A 179 -10.46 -10.62 12.10
C VAL A 179 -9.19 -10.51 11.27
N GLN A 180 -8.40 -9.44 11.47
CA GLN A 180 -7.12 -9.27 10.78
C GLN A 180 -6.19 -10.46 11.01
N ASP A 181 -5.99 -10.87 12.26
CA ASP A 181 -5.07 -11.94 12.62
C ASP A 181 -5.51 -13.26 11.98
N PHE A 182 -6.79 -13.61 12.08
CA PHE A 182 -7.36 -14.82 11.48
C PHE A 182 -7.12 -14.88 9.96
N PHE A 183 -7.44 -13.79 9.25
CA PHE A 183 -7.25 -13.74 7.79
C PHE A 183 -5.78 -13.63 7.39
N THR A 184 -4.93 -13.00 8.22
CA THR A 184 -3.48 -12.96 7.98
C THR A 184 -2.83 -14.33 8.14
N TYR A 185 -3.28 -15.15 9.11
CA TYR A 185 -2.88 -16.56 9.19
C TYR A 185 -3.37 -17.35 7.96
N GLY A 186 -4.55 -17.01 7.43
CA GLY A 186 -5.04 -17.48 6.12
C GLY A 186 -4.08 -17.14 4.96
N ASN A 187 -3.49 -15.95 4.95
CA ASN A 187 -2.48 -15.56 3.94
C ASN A 187 -1.19 -16.36 4.09
N CYS A 188 -0.79 -16.67 5.33
CA CYS A 188 0.35 -17.56 5.55
C CYS A 188 0.07 -18.99 5.07
N SER A 189 -1.18 -19.47 5.15
CA SER A 189 -1.57 -20.73 4.49
C SER A 189 -1.59 -20.62 2.98
N GLU A 190 -1.91 -19.46 2.37
CA GLU A 190 -1.71 -19.27 0.92
C GLU A 190 -0.24 -19.39 0.53
N VAL A 191 0.68 -18.75 1.26
CA VAL A 191 2.12 -18.88 1.01
C VAL A 191 2.56 -20.34 1.20
N GLY A 192 1.99 -21.04 2.18
CA GLY A 192 2.23 -22.47 2.43
C GLY A 192 1.69 -23.38 1.33
N ASP A 193 0.47 -23.15 0.85
CA ASP A 193 -0.19 -23.89 -0.22
C ASP A 193 0.45 -23.60 -1.58
N ASN A 194 0.90 -22.36 -1.80
CA ASN A 194 1.63 -21.95 -2.99
C ASN A 194 3.06 -22.52 -2.95
N CYS A 195 3.75 -22.53 -1.79
CA CYS A 195 5.01 -23.24 -1.61
C CYS A 195 4.85 -24.76 -1.72
N TYR A 196 3.74 -25.34 -1.26
CA TYR A 196 3.47 -26.77 -1.35
C TYR A 196 3.12 -27.18 -2.80
N ALA A 197 2.34 -26.34 -3.50
CA ALA A 197 2.11 -26.42 -4.94
C ALA A 197 3.45 -26.32 -5.69
N GLU A 198 4.29 -25.35 -5.34
CA GLU A 198 5.63 -25.14 -5.91
C GLU A 198 6.58 -26.31 -5.63
N CYS A 199 6.55 -26.93 -4.45
CA CYS A 199 7.34 -28.13 -4.14
C CYS A 199 6.88 -29.35 -4.95
N ASN A 200 5.57 -29.58 -5.08
CA ASN A 200 5.03 -30.63 -5.93
C ASN A 200 5.31 -30.39 -7.43
N ARG A 201 5.51 -29.12 -7.82
CA ARG A 201 5.68 -28.73 -9.22
C ARG A 201 7.12 -28.44 -9.64
N HIS A 202 8.07 -28.26 -8.72
CA HIS A 202 9.49 -28.44 -9.06
C HIS A 202 9.68 -29.80 -9.74
N VAL A 203 8.96 -30.84 -9.30
CA VAL A 203 8.93 -32.12 -9.99
C VAL A 203 8.41 -31.98 -11.43
N ILE A 204 7.29 -31.27 -11.67
CA ILE A 204 6.65 -31.14 -13.01
C ILE A 204 7.41 -30.21 -13.97
N VAL A 205 8.00 -29.10 -13.51
CA VAL A 205 8.83 -28.21 -14.33
C VAL A 205 10.10 -28.93 -14.79
N PHE A 206 10.68 -29.79 -13.95
CA PHE A 206 11.74 -30.71 -14.35
C PHE A 206 11.26 -31.87 -15.25
N THR A 207 9.94 -32.07 -15.42
CA THR A 207 9.35 -33.14 -16.26
C THR A 207 9.01 -32.67 -17.70
N GLY A 208 9.31 -31.41 -18.09
CA GLY A 208 9.54 -31.07 -19.50
C GLY A 208 8.49 -30.25 -20.27
N ASN A 209 7.50 -29.62 -19.61
CA ASN A 209 6.49 -28.80 -20.31
C ASN A 209 6.90 -27.31 -20.41
N VAL A 210 8.05 -27.04 -21.06
CA VAL A 210 8.63 -25.69 -21.18
C VAL A 210 8.21 -24.93 -22.45
N GLN A 211 7.30 -25.49 -23.25
CA GLN A 211 6.95 -24.93 -24.57
C GLN A 211 6.32 -23.54 -24.51
N ASN A 212 5.62 -23.21 -23.41
CA ASN A 212 4.98 -21.91 -23.23
C ASN A 212 5.96 -20.78 -22.84
N PHE A 213 7.23 -21.10 -22.49
CA PHE A 213 8.23 -20.11 -22.09
C PHE A 213 9.00 -19.55 -23.28
N ASN A 214 8.27 -19.02 -24.26
CA ASN A 214 8.86 -18.37 -25.42
C ASN A 214 8.65 -16.84 -25.37
N PHE A 215 9.37 -16.14 -26.23
CA PHE A 215 9.21 -14.71 -26.49
C PHE A 215 8.39 -14.47 -27.77
N GLU A 216 7.69 -15.49 -28.28
CA GLU A 216 6.86 -15.37 -29.46
C GLU A 216 5.63 -14.51 -29.14
N GLY A 217 5.28 -13.58 -30.03
CA GLY A 217 4.21 -12.62 -29.77
C GLY A 217 4.56 -11.53 -28.75
N SER A 218 5.85 -11.35 -28.41
CA SER A 218 6.26 -10.24 -27.54
C SER A 218 5.86 -8.91 -28.14
N GLU A 219 5.17 -8.10 -27.35
CA GLU A 219 4.76 -6.77 -27.74
C GLU A 219 6.00 -5.86 -27.86
N SER A 220 6.07 -5.09 -28.95
CA SER A 220 7.16 -4.12 -29.19
C SER A 220 6.78 -2.69 -28.82
N ASP A 221 5.49 -2.41 -28.57
CA ASP A 221 5.04 -1.08 -28.18
C ASP A 221 5.46 -0.77 -26.75
N PHE A 222 6.34 0.22 -26.63
CA PHE A 222 6.85 0.71 -25.36
C PHE A 222 5.72 1.17 -24.42
N THR A 223 4.62 1.65 -24.98
CA THR A 223 3.42 2.14 -24.31
C THR A 223 2.73 1.04 -23.51
N LYS A 224 2.46 -0.10 -24.17
CA LYS A 224 1.87 -1.28 -23.53
C LYS A 224 2.82 -1.89 -22.50
N ILE A 225 4.12 -1.96 -22.80
CA ILE A 225 5.12 -2.41 -21.83
C ILE A 225 5.06 -1.53 -20.57
N GLY A 226 4.91 -0.21 -20.69
CA GLY A 226 4.71 0.69 -19.54
C GLY A 226 3.50 0.34 -18.69
N LEU A 227 2.35 0.02 -19.29
CA LEU A 227 1.15 -0.41 -18.56
C LEU A 227 1.35 -1.75 -17.83
N SER A 228 2.14 -2.67 -18.40
CA SER A 228 2.49 -3.92 -17.72
C SER A 228 3.23 -3.69 -16.40
N PHE A 229 4.05 -2.64 -16.32
CA PHE A 229 4.72 -2.26 -15.08
C PHE A 229 3.73 -1.79 -14.01
N TYR A 230 2.62 -1.13 -14.34
CA TYR A 230 1.62 -0.78 -13.33
C TYR A 230 0.94 -2.01 -12.73
N SER A 231 0.58 -2.97 -13.56
CA SER A 231 0.02 -4.24 -13.08
C SER A 231 1.03 -4.99 -12.19
N GLY A 232 2.29 -5.11 -12.63
CA GLY A 232 3.34 -5.77 -11.84
C GLY A 232 3.65 -5.04 -10.54
N LEU A 233 3.88 -3.72 -10.61
CA LEU A 233 4.23 -2.90 -9.46
C LEU A 233 3.07 -2.76 -8.46
N PHE A 234 1.81 -2.89 -8.89
CA PHE A 234 0.67 -3.01 -7.98
C PHE A 234 0.82 -4.22 -7.06
N ALA A 235 1.24 -5.38 -7.58
CA ALA A 235 1.50 -6.57 -6.77
C ALA A 235 2.72 -6.44 -5.85
N TYR A 236 3.69 -5.59 -6.20
CA TYR A 236 4.85 -5.28 -5.35
C TYR A 236 4.61 -4.13 -4.36
N ASN A 237 3.45 -3.48 -4.37
CA ASN A 237 3.17 -2.40 -3.44
C ASN A 237 3.13 -2.93 -2.00
N GLY A 238 3.62 -2.15 -1.03
CA GLY A 238 3.69 -2.60 0.38
C GLY A 238 5.09 -2.52 1.00
N TRP A 239 6.14 -2.38 0.20
CA TRP A 239 7.52 -2.37 0.71
C TRP A 239 7.84 -1.14 1.59
N ASN A 240 7.14 -0.02 1.41
CA ASN A 240 7.36 1.22 2.15
C ASN A 240 6.74 1.22 3.56
N TYR A 241 5.89 0.24 3.89
CA TYR A 241 5.16 0.19 5.17
C TYR A 241 6.07 0.04 6.40
N LEU A 242 7.20 -0.66 6.26
CA LEU A 242 8.14 -0.82 7.39
C LEU A 242 8.71 0.54 7.85
N ASN A 243 8.76 1.54 6.97
CA ASN A 243 9.21 2.88 7.35
C ASN A 243 8.22 3.61 8.27
N PHE A 244 6.93 3.25 8.25
CA PHE A 244 5.94 3.83 9.16
C PHE A 244 6.10 3.32 10.60
N VAL A 245 6.71 2.15 10.79
CA VAL A 245 6.93 1.50 12.11
C VAL A 245 8.41 1.41 12.45
N ILE A 246 9.23 2.29 11.88
CA ILE A 246 10.69 2.27 12.08
C ILE A 246 11.09 2.49 13.54
N GLU A 247 10.31 3.28 14.29
CA GLU A 247 10.53 3.54 15.72
C GLU A 247 10.38 2.28 16.57
N GLU A 248 9.59 1.31 16.11
CA GLU A 248 9.38 0.04 16.81
C GLU A 248 10.47 -1.00 16.48
N LEU A 249 11.29 -0.76 15.45
CA LEU A 249 12.34 -1.67 14.98
C LEU A 249 13.61 -1.54 15.83
N LYS A 250 14.12 -2.67 16.33
CA LYS A 250 15.41 -2.73 17.02
C LYS A 250 16.55 -2.46 16.04
N ASP A 251 17.50 -1.61 16.39
CA ASP A 251 18.65 -1.22 15.57
C ASP A 251 18.28 -0.93 14.09
N PRO A 252 17.45 0.09 13.83
CA PRO A 252 16.90 0.32 12.49
C PRO A 252 18.01 0.56 11.46
N HIS A 253 19.12 1.18 11.84
CA HIS A 253 20.25 1.45 10.93
C HIS A 253 20.87 0.19 10.32
N LYS A 254 20.84 -0.96 11.02
CA LYS A 254 21.39 -2.23 10.53
C LYS A 254 20.30 -3.16 10.03
N ASN A 255 19.15 -3.18 10.71
CA ASN A 255 18.10 -4.15 10.44
C ASN A 255 17.16 -3.71 9.31
N LEU A 256 16.93 -2.40 9.11
CA LEU A 256 16.04 -1.93 8.04
C LEU A 256 16.55 -2.30 6.64
N PRO A 257 17.83 -2.03 6.26
CA PRO A 257 18.32 -2.40 4.94
C PRO A 257 18.34 -3.92 4.71
N LYS A 258 18.67 -4.69 5.76
CA LYS A 258 18.67 -6.15 5.70
C LYS A 258 17.26 -6.70 5.53
N ALA A 259 16.29 -6.17 6.27
CA ALA A 259 14.89 -6.56 6.15
C ALA A 259 14.38 -6.30 4.74
N ILE A 260 14.63 -5.11 4.19
CA ILE A 260 14.27 -4.73 2.82
C ILE A 260 14.91 -5.66 1.79
N PHE A 261 16.22 -5.89 1.87
CA PHE A 261 16.93 -6.71 0.90
C PHE A 261 16.41 -8.16 0.87
N VAL A 262 16.28 -8.79 2.05
CA VAL A 262 15.80 -10.17 2.14
C VAL A 262 14.35 -10.29 1.70
N SER A 263 13.48 -9.39 2.14
CA SER A 263 12.05 -9.42 1.80
C SER A 263 11.81 -9.18 0.30
N CYS A 264 12.42 -8.16 -0.30
CA CYS A 264 12.23 -7.87 -1.73
C CYS A 264 12.74 -9.03 -2.62
N ILE A 265 13.86 -9.66 -2.28
CA ILE A 265 14.35 -10.84 -3.01
C ILE A 265 13.38 -12.02 -2.85
N LEU A 266 12.96 -12.31 -1.62
CA LEU A 266 12.04 -13.41 -1.35
C LEU A 266 10.74 -13.25 -2.13
N VAL A 267 10.13 -12.06 -2.09
CA VAL A 267 8.90 -11.77 -2.84
C VAL A 267 9.12 -11.89 -4.34
N THR A 268 10.24 -11.38 -4.85
CA THR A 268 10.55 -11.48 -6.29
C THR A 268 10.66 -12.93 -6.75
N VAL A 269 11.31 -13.78 -5.94
CA VAL A 269 11.42 -15.21 -6.21
C VAL A 269 10.05 -15.88 -6.18
N VAL A 270 9.25 -15.64 -5.13
CA VAL A 270 7.92 -16.24 -4.98
C VAL A 270 7.00 -15.83 -6.14
N TYR A 271 6.96 -14.54 -6.50
CA TYR A 271 6.13 -14.07 -7.61
C TYR A 271 6.59 -14.65 -8.95
N THR A 272 7.90 -14.62 -9.23
CA THR A 272 8.42 -15.19 -10.48
C THR A 272 8.12 -16.69 -10.56
N MET A 273 8.29 -17.43 -9.46
CA MET A 273 7.96 -18.85 -9.39
C MET A 273 6.46 -19.10 -9.56
N THR A 274 5.59 -18.24 -9.02
CA THR A 274 4.14 -18.32 -9.21
C THR A 274 3.75 -18.10 -10.68
N ILE A 275 4.39 -17.16 -11.40
CA ILE A 275 4.12 -16.93 -12.83
C ILE A 275 4.62 -18.11 -13.67
N VAL A 276 5.79 -18.65 -13.35
CA VAL A 276 6.26 -19.93 -13.92
C VAL A 276 5.25 -21.03 -13.62
N ALA A 277 4.67 -21.03 -12.40
CA ALA A 277 3.64 -21.96 -11.96
C ALA A 277 2.40 -21.90 -12.86
N PHE A 278 1.87 -20.71 -13.12
CA PHE A 278 0.71 -20.57 -13.99
C PHE A 278 1.03 -21.04 -15.42
N HIS A 279 2.16 -20.64 -16.00
CA HIS A 279 2.42 -20.86 -17.43
C HIS A 279 2.91 -22.26 -17.82
N SER A 280 3.31 -23.11 -16.88
CA SER A 280 3.56 -24.53 -17.26
C SER A 280 2.30 -25.41 -17.17
N THR A 281 1.19 -24.88 -16.66
CA THR A 281 -0.11 -25.57 -16.61
C THR A 281 -1.15 -24.93 -17.53
N LEU A 282 -1.11 -23.61 -17.66
CA LEU A 282 -2.02 -22.81 -18.48
C LEU A 282 -1.30 -22.27 -19.72
N SER A 283 -1.99 -22.25 -20.86
CA SER A 283 -1.53 -21.55 -22.05
C SER A 283 -1.71 -20.03 -21.91
N VAL A 284 -1.11 -19.25 -22.81
CA VAL A 284 -1.29 -17.79 -22.86
C VAL A 284 -2.77 -17.41 -23.02
N SER A 285 -3.49 -18.08 -23.94
CA SER A 285 -4.91 -17.82 -24.19
C SER A 285 -5.77 -18.11 -22.95
N GLU A 286 -5.49 -19.19 -22.23
CA GLU A 286 -6.25 -19.55 -21.03
C GLU A 286 -6.06 -18.55 -19.90
N VAL A 287 -4.86 -17.97 -19.73
CA VAL A 287 -4.63 -16.91 -18.73
C VAL A 287 -5.34 -15.61 -19.09
N LEU A 288 -5.40 -15.27 -20.39
CA LEU A 288 -6.10 -14.07 -20.86
C LEU A 288 -7.63 -14.21 -20.81
N GLU A 289 -8.16 -15.41 -21.06
CA GLU A 289 -9.59 -15.70 -20.95
C GLU A 289 -10.05 -15.89 -19.50
N ALA A 290 -9.17 -16.35 -18.60
CA ALA A 290 -9.48 -16.50 -17.20
C ALA A 290 -9.77 -15.13 -16.55
N GLU A 291 -10.89 -15.03 -15.86
CA GLU A 291 -11.14 -13.90 -14.95
C GLU A 291 -10.38 -14.08 -13.63
N ALA A 292 -10.30 -15.32 -13.14
CA ALA A 292 -9.57 -15.70 -11.94
C ALA A 292 -8.52 -16.76 -12.30
N VAL A 293 -7.28 -16.31 -12.54
CA VAL A 293 -6.16 -17.17 -12.97
C VAL A 293 -5.88 -18.26 -11.93
N GLY A 294 -5.93 -17.92 -10.64
CA GLY A 294 -5.68 -18.86 -9.55
C GLY A 294 -6.71 -20.01 -9.51
N VAL A 295 -8.00 -19.72 -9.73
CA VAL A 295 -9.05 -20.74 -9.75
C VAL A 295 -8.89 -21.66 -10.95
N THR A 296 -8.63 -21.09 -12.13
CA THR A 296 -8.43 -21.85 -13.37
C THR A 296 -7.20 -22.77 -13.27
N PHE A 297 -6.13 -22.29 -12.64
CA PHE A 297 -4.95 -23.09 -12.33
C PHE A 297 -5.29 -24.26 -11.39
N ALA A 298 -6.05 -23.98 -10.32
CA ALA A 298 -6.44 -24.97 -9.32
C ALA A 298 -7.35 -26.07 -9.90
N GLU A 299 -8.32 -25.70 -10.75
CA GLU A 299 -9.22 -26.63 -11.42
C GLU A 299 -8.46 -27.66 -12.26
N LYS A 300 -7.42 -27.22 -12.98
CA LYS A 300 -6.59 -28.12 -13.79
C LYS A 300 -5.67 -29.02 -12.97
N LEU A 301 -5.10 -28.50 -11.87
CA LEU A 301 -4.08 -29.21 -11.11
C LEU A 301 -4.68 -30.12 -10.03
N TYR A 302 -5.62 -29.58 -9.27
CA TYR A 302 -6.12 -30.19 -8.03
C TYR A 302 -7.45 -30.89 -8.17
N GLY A 303 -8.18 -30.66 -9.28
CA GLY A 303 -9.48 -31.25 -9.55
C GLY A 303 -10.44 -31.04 -8.37
N PHE A 304 -10.70 -32.09 -7.59
CA PHE A 304 -11.57 -32.04 -6.42
C PHE A 304 -11.13 -31.01 -5.35
N PHE A 305 -9.82 -30.78 -5.18
CA PHE A 305 -9.31 -29.81 -4.19
C PHE A 305 -9.22 -28.37 -4.71
N ALA A 306 -9.74 -28.10 -5.91
CA ALA A 306 -9.67 -26.76 -6.53
C ALA A 306 -10.36 -25.67 -5.71
N TRP A 307 -11.34 -26.02 -4.85
CA TRP A 307 -12.06 -25.07 -4.00
C TRP A 307 -11.20 -24.43 -2.90
N ILE A 308 -10.05 -25.00 -2.56
CA ILE A 308 -9.15 -24.45 -1.54
C ILE A 308 -8.62 -23.09 -1.98
N VAL A 309 -8.20 -22.96 -3.25
CA VAL A 309 -7.62 -21.72 -3.79
C VAL A 309 -8.58 -20.53 -3.71
N PRO A 310 -9.83 -20.57 -4.23
CA PRO A 310 -10.74 -19.44 -4.12
C PRO A 310 -11.09 -19.09 -2.67
N VAL A 311 -11.16 -20.07 -1.77
CA VAL A 311 -11.40 -19.81 -0.33
C VAL A 311 -10.20 -19.10 0.29
N SER A 312 -8.98 -19.56 0.03
CA SER A 312 -7.76 -18.91 0.54
C SER A 312 -7.60 -17.48 -0.01
N VAL A 313 -7.87 -17.27 -1.30
CA VAL A 313 -7.81 -15.93 -1.93
C VAL A 313 -8.91 -15.02 -1.39
N ALA A 314 -10.12 -15.55 -1.16
CA ALA A 314 -11.20 -14.78 -0.54
C ALA A 314 -10.84 -14.39 0.91
N MET A 315 -10.25 -15.29 1.69
CA MET A 315 -9.76 -14.97 3.04
C MET A 315 -8.70 -13.86 2.99
N SER A 316 -7.80 -13.92 2.02
CA SER A 316 -6.70 -12.98 1.85
C SER A 316 -7.12 -11.58 1.43
N THR A 317 -7.98 -11.50 0.44
CA THR A 317 -8.61 -10.25 0.02
C THR A 317 -9.46 -9.62 1.13
N PHE A 318 -10.22 -10.43 1.89
CA PHE A 318 -11.00 -9.93 3.02
C PHE A 318 -10.11 -9.34 4.13
N GLY A 319 -9.02 -10.02 4.47
CA GLY A 319 -7.98 -9.49 5.38
C GLY A 319 -7.29 -8.23 4.84
N GLY A 320 -7.08 -8.14 3.51
CA GLY A 320 -6.52 -6.97 2.84
C GLY A 320 -7.40 -5.73 2.97
N VAL A 321 -8.72 -5.87 2.74
CA VAL A 321 -9.69 -4.76 2.90
C VAL A 321 -9.70 -4.26 4.34
N ASN A 322 -9.68 -5.17 5.32
CA ASN A 322 -9.64 -4.81 6.74
C ASN A 322 -8.34 -4.08 7.11
N GLY A 323 -7.19 -4.56 6.60
CA GLY A 323 -5.90 -3.92 6.83
C GLY A 323 -5.82 -2.50 6.24
N ILE A 324 -6.40 -2.28 5.05
CA ILE A 324 -6.47 -0.95 4.45
C ILE A 324 -7.35 -0.01 5.28
N LEU A 325 -8.52 -0.45 5.74
CA LEU A 325 -9.38 0.36 6.62
C LEU A 325 -8.65 0.78 7.91
N PHE A 326 -7.98 -0.18 8.55
CA PHE A 326 -7.29 0.04 9.81
C PHE A 326 -6.08 0.98 9.68
N THR A 327 -5.32 0.88 8.59
CA THR A 327 -4.18 1.76 8.34
C THR A 327 -4.60 3.16 7.87
N SER A 328 -5.70 3.26 7.12
CA SER A 328 -6.20 4.54 6.61
C SER A 328 -6.66 5.48 7.74
N SER A 329 -7.32 4.96 8.78
CA SER A 329 -7.75 5.80 9.91
C SER A 329 -6.58 6.49 10.62
N ARG A 330 -5.41 5.83 10.72
CA ARG A 330 -4.19 6.41 11.30
C ARG A 330 -3.64 7.55 10.46
N LEU A 331 -3.78 7.45 9.14
CA LEU A 331 -3.32 8.48 8.23
C LEU A 331 -4.19 9.75 8.31
N PHE A 332 -5.52 9.61 8.38
CA PHE A 332 -6.41 10.76 8.62
C PHE A 332 -6.13 11.43 9.96
N TYR A 333 -5.85 10.63 10.99
CA TYR A 333 -5.47 11.13 12.30
C TYR A 333 -4.19 11.99 12.23
N ALA A 334 -3.11 11.47 11.62
CA ALA A 334 -1.85 12.20 11.46
C ALA A 334 -2.01 13.48 10.63
N GLY A 335 -2.83 13.45 9.57
CA GLY A 335 -3.14 14.63 8.76
C GLY A 335 -3.91 15.70 9.54
N ALA A 336 -4.86 15.30 10.38
CA ALA A 336 -5.65 16.21 11.19
C ALA A 336 -4.84 16.82 12.35
N GLU A 337 -3.90 16.08 12.95
CA GLU A 337 -2.98 16.63 13.96
C GLU A 337 -2.14 17.80 13.43
N GLN A 338 -1.75 17.74 12.16
CA GLN A 338 -1.03 18.81 11.47
C GLN A 338 -1.96 19.92 10.91
N ASN A 339 -3.23 19.93 11.29
CA ASN A 339 -4.27 20.84 10.79
C ASN A 339 -4.43 20.82 9.26
N GLN A 340 -4.08 19.69 8.63
CA GLN A 340 -4.18 19.51 7.19
C GLN A 340 -5.45 18.76 6.77
N MET A 341 -6.16 18.16 7.72
CA MET A 341 -7.45 17.51 7.50
C MET A 341 -8.51 18.07 8.45
N PRO A 342 -9.82 17.97 8.11
CA PRO A 342 -10.90 18.32 9.02
C PRO A 342 -10.77 17.60 10.36
N SER A 343 -10.93 18.34 11.46
CA SER A 343 -10.78 17.80 12.83
C SER A 343 -11.75 16.66 13.14
N ILE A 344 -12.91 16.60 12.47
CA ILE A 344 -13.87 15.50 12.63
C ILE A 344 -13.27 14.13 12.29
N LEU A 345 -12.32 14.08 11.35
CA LEU A 345 -11.70 12.83 10.89
C LEU A 345 -10.67 12.27 11.88
N SER A 346 -10.21 13.04 12.87
CA SER A 346 -9.39 12.53 13.97
C SER A 346 -10.19 12.20 15.23
N MET A 347 -11.51 12.45 15.26
CA MET A 347 -12.32 12.21 16.45
C MET A 347 -12.60 10.73 16.66
N ILE A 348 -12.73 10.35 17.93
CA ILE A 348 -12.98 8.98 18.37
C ILE A 348 -14.39 8.88 18.95
N GLN A 349 -15.07 7.76 18.69
CA GLN A 349 -16.40 7.49 19.22
C GLN A 349 -16.35 7.17 20.71
N VAL A 350 -17.24 7.77 21.51
CA VAL A 350 -17.23 7.66 22.98
C VAL A 350 -17.50 6.24 23.48
N ASN A 351 -18.47 5.54 22.87
CA ASN A 351 -18.91 4.22 23.36
C ASN A 351 -17.94 3.09 22.99
N HIS A 352 -17.33 3.16 21.81
CA HIS A 352 -16.54 2.07 21.23
C HIS A 352 -15.04 2.36 21.15
N LEU A 353 -14.63 3.61 21.40
CA LEU A 353 -13.24 4.06 21.32
C LEU A 353 -12.60 3.81 19.93
N THR A 354 -13.41 3.96 18.88
CA THR A 354 -13.06 3.70 17.48
C THR A 354 -13.04 5.00 16.66
N PRO A 355 -12.17 5.12 15.64
CA PRO A 355 -12.11 6.30 14.76
C PRO A 355 -13.23 6.27 13.68
N THR A 356 -14.48 6.16 14.12
CA THR A 356 -15.67 5.96 13.27
C THR A 356 -15.80 6.95 12.10
N PRO A 357 -15.58 8.28 12.27
CA PRO A 357 -15.69 9.22 11.15
C PRO A 357 -14.72 8.94 10.01
N ALA A 358 -13.47 8.59 10.33
CA ALA A 358 -12.45 8.28 9.31
C ALA A 358 -12.78 7.00 8.56
N VAL A 359 -13.20 5.95 9.28
CA VAL A 359 -13.56 4.66 8.68
C VAL A 359 -14.79 4.81 7.79
N MET A 360 -15.81 5.56 8.24
CA MET A 360 -17.01 5.83 7.42
C MET A 360 -16.69 6.65 6.17
N PHE A 361 -15.81 7.64 6.29
CA PHE A 361 -15.38 8.43 5.13
C PHE A 361 -14.63 7.57 4.10
N MET A 362 -13.74 6.69 4.56
CA MET A 362 -13.07 5.70 3.70
C MET A 362 -14.04 4.74 3.02
N CYS A 363 -14.99 4.20 3.79
CA CYS A 363 -16.05 3.33 3.28
C CYS A 363 -16.82 4.01 2.13
N LEU A 364 -17.24 5.26 2.34
CA LEU A 364 -17.96 6.04 1.34
C LEU A 364 -17.12 6.27 0.08
N LEU A 365 -15.86 6.67 0.23
CA LEU A 365 -14.96 6.86 -0.92
C LEU A 365 -14.74 5.55 -1.68
N SER A 366 -14.49 4.43 -1.00
CA SER A 366 -14.33 3.14 -1.65
C SER A 366 -15.60 2.68 -2.37
N MET A 367 -16.78 2.91 -1.81
CA MET A 367 -18.05 2.62 -2.49
C MET A 367 -18.24 3.47 -3.76
N LEU A 368 -17.77 4.72 -3.78
CA LEU A 368 -17.78 5.52 -5.01
C LEU A 368 -16.85 4.95 -6.08
N TYR A 369 -15.70 4.39 -5.69
CA TYR A 369 -14.80 3.72 -6.64
C TYR A 369 -15.37 2.41 -7.19
N LEU A 370 -16.26 1.73 -6.46
CA LEU A 370 -16.97 0.54 -6.96
C LEU A 370 -17.97 0.86 -8.09
N LEU A 371 -18.28 2.14 -8.35
CA LEU A 371 -19.06 2.55 -9.52
C LEU A 371 -18.26 2.43 -10.83
N PHE A 372 -16.94 2.31 -10.75
CA PHE A 372 -16.09 2.03 -11.90
C PHE A 372 -15.94 0.51 -12.03
N GLU A 373 -16.47 -0.04 -13.11
CA GLU A 373 -16.58 -1.49 -13.32
C GLU A 373 -15.24 -2.15 -13.67
N ASP A 374 -14.30 -1.40 -14.27
CA ASP A 374 -13.04 -1.94 -14.77
C ASP A 374 -11.90 -1.90 -13.73
N VAL A 375 -11.52 -3.08 -13.24
CA VAL A 375 -10.42 -3.26 -12.28
C VAL A 375 -9.07 -2.87 -12.88
N SER A 376 -8.83 -3.15 -14.17
CA SER A 376 -7.57 -2.79 -14.84
C SER A 376 -7.43 -1.27 -14.96
N LEU A 377 -8.54 -0.58 -15.25
CA LEU A 377 -8.62 0.88 -15.25
C LEU A 377 -8.26 1.44 -13.86
N LEU A 378 -8.86 0.88 -12.79
CA LEU A 378 -8.58 1.28 -11.41
C LEU A 378 -7.10 1.05 -11.03
N ILE A 379 -6.50 -0.07 -11.48
CA ILE A 379 -5.08 -0.37 -11.27
C ILE A 379 -4.19 0.66 -11.99
N ASN A 380 -4.48 1.00 -13.24
CA ASN A 380 -3.70 1.99 -13.98
C ASN A 380 -3.80 3.38 -13.34
N TYR A 381 -5.02 3.77 -12.97
CA TYR A 381 -5.32 5.02 -12.29
C TYR A 381 -4.59 5.14 -10.93
N VAL A 382 -4.67 4.11 -10.09
CA VAL A 382 -3.99 4.10 -8.78
C VAL A 382 -2.49 3.98 -8.93
N GLY A 383 -2.02 3.22 -9.92
CA GLY A 383 -0.61 3.07 -10.27
C GLY A 383 0.02 4.42 -10.57
N PHE A 384 -0.59 5.19 -11.48
CA PHE A 384 -0.13 6.55 -11.80
C PHE A 384 0.02 7.42 -10.55
N ALA A 385 -1.04 7.52 -9.73
CA ALA A 385 -1.04 8.37 -8.54
C ALA A 385 -0.01 7.93 -7.49
N THR A 386 0.13 6.61 -7.28
CA THR A 386 1.06 6.02 -6.32
C THR A 386 2.51 6.28 -6.73
N TRP A 387 2.86 6.00 -7.99
CA TRP A 387 4.25 6.17 -8.45
C TRP A 387 4.65 7.63 -8.59
N LEU A 388 3.72 8.52 -8.92
CA LEU A 388 3.95 9.97 -8.84
C LEU A 388 4.27 10.40 -7.40
N ALA A 389 3.49 9.92 -6.43
CA ALA A 389 3.67 10.24 -5.01
C ALA A 389 4.98 9.68 -4.43
N ILE A 390 5.33 8.43 -4.76
CA ILE A 390 6.58 7.78 -4.30
C ILE A 390 7.79 8.41 -5.00
N GLY A 391 7.70 8.70 -6.30
CA GLY A 391 8.76 9.40 -7.03
C GLY A 391 9.09 10.75 -6.41
N LEU A 392 8.07 11.50 -6.00
CA LEU A 392 8.22 12.77 -5.28
C LEU A 392 8.88 12.59 -3.90
N ALA A 393 8.56 11.52 -3.17
CA ALA A 393 9.23 11.22 -1.92
C ALA A 393 10.72 10.88 -2.12
N VAL A 394 11.08 10.14 -3.17
CA VAL A 394 12.51 9.85 -3.47
C VAL A 394 13.27 11.12 -3.90
N CYS A 395 12.60 12.09 -4.53
CA CYS A 395 13.18 13.42 -4.81
C CYS A 395 13.62 14.18 -3.54
N CYS A 396 13.12 13.82 -2.35
CA CYS A 396 13.61 14.39 -1.08
C CYS A 396 15.10 14.10 -0.86
N ILE A 397 15.62 12.96 -1.32
CA ILE A 397 17.03 12.58 -1.11
C ILE A 397 17.99 13.55 -1.79
N PRO A 398 17.99 13.72 -3.13
CA PRO A 398 18.90 14.65 -3.79
C PRO A 398 18.68 16.09 -3.32
N TYR A 399 17.43 16.47 -3.01
CA TYR A 399 17.12 17.79 -2.46
C TYR A 399 17.77 18.03 -1.09
N LEU A 400 17.60 17.10 -0.14
CA LEU A 400 18.19 17.20 1.20
C LEU A 400 19.72 17.06 1.17
N ARG A 401 20.27 16.35 0.19
CA ARG A 401 21.72 16.30 -0.06
C ARG A 401 22.29 17.65 -0.44
N TRP A 402 21.54 18.44 -1.22
CA TRP A 402 21.95 19.77 -1.66
C TRP A 402 21.68 20.84 -0.60
N LYS A 403 20.49 20.86 0.00
CA LYS A 403 20.06 21.93 0.92
C LYS A 403 20.58 21.77 2.35
N ALA A 404 20.74 20.53 2.81
CA ALA A 404 21.13 20.22 4.19
C ALA A 404 22.19 19.11 4.22
N PRO A 405 23.43 19.40 3.73
CA PRO A 405 24.49 18.40 3.61
C PRO A 405 24.93 17.83 4.97
N ASP A 406 24.87 18.65 6.02
CA ASP A 406 25.40 18.34 7.37
C ASP A 406 24.44 17.53 8.26
N LEU A 407 23.23 17.22 7.79
CA LEU A 407 22.31 16.35 8.53
C LEU A 407 22.96 14.97 8.79
N PRO A 408 22.83 14.42 10.02
CA PRO A 408 23.35 13.10 10.34
C PRO A 408 22.58 12.06 9.53
N ARG A 409 23.29 11.29 8.72
CA ARG A 409 22.71 10.24 7.86
C ARG A 409 23.30 8.90 8.28
N PRO A 410 22.60 8.15 9.16
CA PRO A 410 23.06 6.84 9.61
C PRO A 410 23.20 5.83 8.47
N ILE A 411 22.33 5.96 7.46
CA ILE A 411 22.42 5.22 6.20
C ILE A 411 22.63 6.25 5.09
N LYS A 412 23.61 5.98 4.22
CA LYS A 412 23.92 6.81 3.06
C LYS A 412 23.94 5.93 1.83
N VAL A 413 22.88 6.04 1.01
CA VAL A 413 22.83 5.38 -0.28
C VAL A 413 23.63 6.15 -1.32
N ASN A 414 24.17 5.45 -2.32
CA ASN A 414 24.82 6.12 -3.44
C ASN A 414 23.77 6.85 -4.28
N LEU A 415 24.03 8.10 -4.68
CA LEU A 415 23.12 8.96 -5.45
C LEU A 415 22.68 8.35 -6.79
N ILE A 416 23.42 7.39 -7.33
CA ILE A 416 23.03 6.65 -8.54
C ILE A 416 21.67 5.96 -8.35
N PHE A 417 21.39 5.41 -7.16
CA PHE A 417 20.12 4.71 -6.88
C PHE A 417 18.90 5.65 -6.91
N PRO A 418 18.84 6.76 -6.13
CA PRO A 418 17.69 7.66 -6.19
C PRO A 418 17.56 8.33 -7.56
N ILE A 419 18.66 8.69 -8.24
CA ILE A 419 18.59 9.30 -9.58
C ILE A 419 18.02 8.30 -10.61
N SER A 420 18.52 7.06 -10.62
CA SER A 420 18.00 6.02 -11.52
C SER A 420 16.54 5.69 -11.23
N TYR A 421 16.13 5.66 -9.95
CA TYR A 421 14.75 5.45 -9.56
C TYR A 421 13.82 6.58 -10.02
N ILE A 422 14.23 7.84 -9.84
CA ILE A 422 13.48 9.01 -10.31
C ILE A 422 13.34 8.98 -11.84
N LEU A 423 14.42 8.70 -12.57
CA LEU A 423 14.39 8.58 -14.03
C LEU A 423 13.44 7.46 -14.49
N ALA A 424 13.53 6.28 -13.89
CA ALA A 424 12.64 5.16 -14.20
C ALA A 424 11.18 5.50 -13.86
N THR A 425 10.91 6.18 -12.75
CA THR A 425 9.57 6.63 -12.38
C THR A 425 9.00 7.65 -13.38
N ILE A 426 9.82 8.62 -13.82
CA ILE A 426 9.42 9.59 -14.85
C ILE A 426 9.10 8.88 -16.16
N ILE A 427 9.93 7.91 -16.58
CA ILE A 427 9.69 7.12 -17.78
C ILE A 427 8.36 6.39 -17.68
N ILE A 428 8.11 5.64 -16.60
CA ILE A 428 6.86 4.90 -16.40
C ILE A 428 5.65 5.85 -16.45
N ILE A 429 5.74 7.01 -15.81
CA ILE A 429 4.67 8.01 -15.80
C ILE A 429 4.40 8.57 -17.21
N VAL A 430 5.44 9.01 -17.93
CA VAL A 430 5.29 9.60 -19.26
C VAL A 430 4.73 8.59 -20.25
N VAL A 431 5.20 7.36 -20.19
CA VAL A 431 4.72 6.26 -21.05
C VAL A 431 3.25 5.95 -20.77
N SER A 432 2.87 5.97 -19.49
CA SER A 432 1.47 5.71 -19.11
C SER A 432 0.54 6.85 -19.49
N MET A 433 1.02 8.10 -19.45
CA MET A 433 0.30 9.25 -19.97
C MET A 433 -0.01 9.13 -21.47
N SER A 434 0.89 8.54 -22.26
CA SER A 434 0.61 8.26 -23.68
C SER A 434 -0.24 7.01 -23.88
N ALA A 435 -0.15 6.02 -22.98
CA ALA A 435 -0.86 4.76 -23.06
C ALA A 435 -2.35 4.88 -22.78
N ASP A 436 -2.68 5.52 -21.66
CA ASP A 436 -4.04 5.72 -21.21
C ASP A 436 -4.21 7.18 -20.73
N PRO A 437 -4.37 8.11 -21.70
CA PRO A 437 -4.51 9.52 -21.39
C PRO A 437 -5.74 9.84 -20.54
N LEU A 438 -6.81 9.04 -20.67
CA LEU A 438 -8.07 9.28 -19.96
C LEU A 438 -7.89 9.01 -18.46
N SER A 439 -7.44 7.81 -18.09
CA SER A 439 -7.21 7.45 -16.68
C SER A 439 -6.20 8.37 -16.02
N THR A 440 -5.13 8.69 -16.76
CA THR A 440 -4.10 9.57 -16.24
C THR A 440 -4.59 11.01 -16.06
N ALA A 441 -5.41 11.52 -16.99
CA ALA A 441 -6.02 12.83 -16.86
C ALA A 441 -6.97 12.90 -15.65
N LEU A 442 -7.78 11.87 -15.42
CA LEU A 442 -8.63 11.77 -14.23
C LEU A 442 -7.79 11.77 -12.94
N GLY A 443 -6.66 11.05 -12.93
CA GLY A 443 -5.68 11.09 -11.85
C GLY A 443 -5.19 12.51 -11.59
N CYS A 444 -4.68 13.18 -12.63
CA CYS A 444 -4.23 14.56 -12.54
C CYS A 444 -5.31 15.51 -12.05
N ILE A 445 -6.56 15.39 -12.53
CA ILE A 445 -7.67 16.24 -12.11
C ILE A 445 -7.90 16.11 -10.60
N ILE A 446 -7.98 14.89 -10.08
CA ILE A 446 -8.24 14.69 -8.63
C ILE A 446 -7.05 15.17 -7.79
N ILE A 447 -5.82 14.99 -8.27
CA ILE A 447 -4.63 15.56 -7.60
C ILE A 447 -4.71 17.09 -7.57
N LEU A 448 -5.09 17.69 -8.70
CA LEU A 448 -5.25 19.14 -8.81
C LEU A 448 -6.41 19.67 -7.97
N THR A 449 -7.45 18.88 -7.67
CA THR A 449 -8.51 19.30 -6.71
C THR A 449 -7.98 19.48 -5.29
N GLY A 450 -6.84 18.86 -4.94
CA GLY A 450 -6.16 19.14 -3.68
C GLY A 450 -5.65 20.58 -3.58
N VAL A 451 -5.30 21.21 -4.70
CA VAL A 451 -4.78 22.60 -4.72
C VAL A 451 -5.81 23.61 -4.21
N PRO A 452 -7.03 23.73 -4.78
CA PRO A 452 -8.03 24.66 -4.26
C PRO A 452 -8.46 24.29 -2.84
N VAL A 453 -8.55 23.00 -2.50
CA VAL A 453 -8.87 22.56 -1.13
C VAL A 453 -7.81 23.07 -0.14
N TYR A 454 -6.52 22.96 -0.46
CA TYR A 454 -5.45 23.48 0.39
C TYR A 454 -5.56 24.99 0.59
N PHE A 455 -5.76 25.74 -0.51
CA PHE A 455 -5.83 27.20 -0.40
C PHE A 455 -7.05 27.69 0.37
N VAL A 456 -8.21 27.06 0.16
CA VAL A 456 -9.47 27.43 0.83
C VAL A 456 -9.47 27.00 2.29
N PHE A 457 -9.02 25.78 2.61
CA PHE A 457 -9.18 25.22 3.95
C PHE A 457 -7.96 25.41 4.85
N ILE A 458 -6.74 25.47 4.32
CA ILE A 458 -5.50 25.48 5.12
C ILE A 458 -4.76 26.81 5.00
N ALA A 459 -4.49 27.29 3.78
CA ALA A 459 -3.72 28.51 3.58
C ALA A 459 -4.51 29.77 4.00
N TRP A 460 -5.83 29.76 3.83
CA TRP A 460 -6.70 30.87 4.21
C TRP A 460 -6.92 30.93 5.73
N LYS A 461 -6.04 31.65 6.43
CA LYS A 461 -6.13 31.83 7.90
C LYS A 461 -7.28 32.77 8.31
N ASN A 462 -7.53 33.83 7.54
CA ASN A 462 -8.52 34.86 7.86
C ASN A 462 -9.87 34.60 7.18
N LYS A 463 -10.48 33.45 7.47
CA LYS A 463 -11.79 33.09 6.90
C LYS A 463 -12.89 34.00 7.44
N PRO A 464 -13.85 34.43 6.60
CA PRO A 464 -15.04 35.14 7.04
C PRO A 464 -15.78 34.34 8.12
N LEU A 465 -16.24 35.04 9.15
CA LEU A 465 -17.07 34.50 10.24
C LEU A 465 -18.22 33.57 9.77
N PRO A 466 -19.00 33.85 8.70
CA PRO A 466 -20.06 32.93 8.26
C PRO A 466 -19.53 31.56 7.80
N ILE A 467 -18.36 31.52 7.14
CA ILE A 467 -17.77 30.26 6.67
C ILE A 467 -17.24 29.45 7.86
N GLN A 468 -16.59 30.11 8.82
CA GLN A 468 -16.15 29.45 10.06
C GLN A 468 -17.35 28.86 10.82
N LYS A 469 -18.41 29.65 11.03
CA LYS A 469 -19.65 29.18 11.67
C LYS A 469 -20.29 28.00 10.92
N ALA A 470 -20.25 27.98 9.59
CA ALA A 470 -20.77 26.86 8.81
C ALA A 470 -19.95 25.58 9.00
N ILE A 471 -18.62 25.68 8.96
CA ILE A 471 -17.71 24.55 9.22
C ILE A 471 -17.86 24.04 10.65
N ASP A 472 -17.93 24.94 11.62
CA ASP A 472 -18.12 24.59 13.03
C ASP A 472 -19.49 23.95 13.26
N SER A 473 -20.55 24.49 12.65
CA SER A 473 -21.90 23.92 12.74
C SER A 473 -21.96 22.53 12.11
N LEU A 474 -21.30 22.31 10.97
CA LEU A 474 -21.21 21.00 10.33
C LEU A 474 -20.46 20.02 11.23
N THR A 475 -19.31 20.45 11.78
CA THR A 475 -18.49 19.64 12.69
C THR A 475 -19.28 19.24 13.93
N VAL A 476 -19.97 20.19 14.57
CA VAL A 476 -20.82 19.92 15.75
C VAL A 476 -22.00 19.02 15.40
N THR A 477 -22.58 19.16 14.20
CA THR A 477 -23.66 18.28 13.75
C THR A 477 -23.16 16.84 13.58
N LEU A 478 -22.02 16.65 12.92
CA LEU A 478 -21.39 15.33 12.77
C LEU A 478 -20.93 14.75 14.10
N GLN A 479 -20.41 15.58 15.02
CA GLN A 479 -20.07 15.17 16.38
C GLN A 479 -21.28 14.61 17.13
N LYS A 480 -22.44 15.28 17.04
CA LYS A 480 -23.68 14.84 17.68
C LYS A 480 -24.25 13.58 17.04
N ILE A 481 -24.21 13.47 15.71
CA ILE A 481 -24.71 12.30 14.97
C ILE A 481 -23.87 11.06 15.30
N LEU A 482 -22.54 11.19 15.27
CA LEU A 482 -21.62 10.07 15.43
C LEU A 482 -21.24 9.81 16.90
N VAL A 483 -21.61 10.71 17.82
CA VAL A 483 -21.23 10.67 19.24
C VAL A 483 -19.71 10.52 19.38
N VAL A 484 -18.99 11.46 18.78
CA VAL A 484 -17.52 11.47 18.73
C VAL A 484 -16.94 12.67 19.46
N VAL A 485 -15.76 12.46 20.05
CA VAL A 485 -15.01 13.47 20.79
C VAL A 485 -13.60 13.62 20.21
N PRO A 486 -13.03 14.83 20.24
CA PRO A 486 -11.62 15.01 19.89
C PRO A 486 -10.73 14.22 20.84
N THR A 487 -9.60 13.74 20.34
CA THR A 487 -8.57 13.16 21.20
C THR A 487 -7.97 14.23 22.10
N GLU A 488 -7.77 13.89 23.37
CA GLU A 488 -6.90 14.68 24.23
C GLU A 488 -5.51 14.65 23.60
N LYS A 489 -5.03 15.82 23.17
CA LYS A 489 -3.63 15.95 22.80
C LYS A 489 -2.83 15.55 24.02
N SER A 490 -1.87 14.64 23.86
CA SER A 490 -0.74 14.60 24.78
C SER A 490 -0.12 15.98 24.71
N GLU A 491 -0.45 16.86 25.67
CA GLU A 491 0.35 18.03 25.92
C GLU A 491 1.76 17.50 26.16
N ASP A 492 2.72 17.94 25.34
CA ASP A 492 4.13 17.67 25.57
C ASP A 492 4.46 18.13 27.00
N ILE A 493 4.60 17.17 27.92
CA ILE A 493 5.12 17.35 29.28
C ILE A 493 6.66 17.32 29.20
#